data_AF-A0A933ZJT7-F1
#
_entry.id   AF-A0A933ZJT7-F1
#
_cell.length_a   1.000
_cell.length_b   1.000
_cell.length_c   1.000
_cell.angle_alpha   90.00
_cell.angle_beta   90.00
_cell.angle_gamma   90.00
#
_symmetry.space_group_name_H-M   'P 1'
#
loop_
_entity.id
_entity.type
_entity.pdbx_description
1 polymer ?
#
loop_
_entity_poly.entity_id
_entity_poly.type
_entity_poly.pdbx_seq_one_letter_code
_entity_poly.pdbx_strand_id
1 'polypeptide(L)'
;MTSSLFAQLTELLGRRIDDAELLAFIDRLGSKPPKSATDNDSTTYVIAKKHGLELGFSHIVHDRSKYPPRKEARRWVTYFTCAWLRDRFPGPLPEGLDGKLTRDELERRFGAPIWTMYSDEDGLPARERFLVASTETWNLTCEWSRRQGSVSNLHVALNEARDLGYDDLAVGMFAAWAAHRVGLGKRHVGSDAAKALIEKKTTGRRFVKDACGGVLWSDDIAPELTDFAFQYCHRAMGSETWRQAVGAADGVRLGEDFEASFPDCSPDFELVPDTWDAWERFAPLLDARWADFQATRFRAPPPAELYVQARKAQEKVMKATGKLTPPPPVRASAPSDLTDRLTALIGKPTTDAAVATLSRELGLRLPKKHEDVADPERGFWIDYHKQSGTKKFVVRGITFLPEGRHTVRFAGELRFAAYAGPLPCGVALDDTLGSLTAKLGKPADAEEDYAEWVFDKEQRRLLIWFEQGKIRSVCWLDGRPID
;
A
#
# COMPACT_ATOMS: atom_id res chain seq x y z
N MET A 1 -18.15 1.68 28.58
CA MET A 1 -16.84 1.51 29.26
C MET A 1 -15.78 1.96 28.28
N THR A 2 -14.88 2.87 28.64
CA THR A 2 -13.75 3.28 27.78
C THR A 2 -12.80 2.10 27.59
N SER A 3 -12.53 1.71 26.35
CA SER A 3 -11.56 0.65 26.00
C SER A 3 -10.21 0.92 26.65
N SER A 4 -9.51 -0.11 27.13
CA SER A 4 -8.21 0.05 27.80
C SER A 4 -7.16 0.60 26.82
N LEU A 5 -6.10 1.25 27.34
CA LEU A 5 -5.04 1.79 26.48
C LEU A 5 -4.35 0.68 25.65
N PHE A 6 -4.23 -0.52 26.22
CA PHE A 6 -3.69 -1.69 25.52
C PHE A 6 -4.61 -2.16 24.39
N ALA A 7 -5.92 -2.26 24.64
CA ALA A 7 -6.90 -2.66 23.63
C ALA A 7 -6.98 -1.66 22.47
N GLN A 8 -6.98 -0.36 22.77
CA GLN A 8 -6.90 0.68 21.72
C GLN A 8 -5.62 0.55 20.90
N LEU A 9 -4.49 0.23 21.55
CA LEU A 9 -3.21 0.08 20.85
C LEU A 9 -3.21 -1.12 19.90
N THR A 10 -3.77 -2.26 20.32
CA THR A 10 -3.83 -3.47 19.48
C THR A 10 -4.85 -3.35 18.35
N GLU A 11 -5.94 -2.61 18.54
CA GLU A 11 -6.91 -2.29 17.47
C GLU A 11 -6.32 -1.38 16.37
N LEU A 12 -5.32 -0.58 16.72
CA LEU A 12 -4.66 0.33 15.80
C LEU A 12 -3.45 -0.30 15.10
N LEU A 13 -2.89 -1.39 15.62
CA LEU A 13 -1.80 -2.11 14.98
C LEU A 13 -2.19 -2.44 13.55
N GLY A 14 -1.29 -2.12 12.63
CA GLY A 14 -1.46 -2.38 11.23
C GLY A 14 -2.06 -1.27 10.39
N ARG A 15 -2.51 -0.21 11.02
CA ARG A 15 -3.01 0.96 10.30
C ARG A 15 -1.87 1.71 9.63
N ARG A 16 -2.18 2.31 8.48
CA ARG A 16 -1.24 3.17 7.77
C ARG A 16 -0.87 4.37 8.63
N ILE A 17 0.35 4.87 8.44
CA ILE A 17 0.86 6.04 9.17
C ILE A 17 -0.03 7.30 9.05
N ASP A 18 -0.83 7.39 8.00
CA ASP A 18 -1.74 8.49 7.67
C ASP A 18 -3.21 8.23 8.09
N ASP A 19 -3.51 7.10 8.75
CA ASP A 19 -4.85 6.77 9.24
C ASP A 19 -5.32 7.78 10.30
N ALA A 20 -6.52 8.33 10.11
CA ALA A 20 -7.05 9.41 10.94
C ALA A 20 -7.27 8.99 12.41
N GLU A 21 -7.65 7.74 12.67
CA GLU A 21 -7.89 7.24 14.03
C GLU A 21 -6.57 7.01 14.78
N LEU A 22 -5.57 6.47 14.09
CA LEU A 22 -4.22 6.34 14.60
C LEU A 22 -3.57 7.70 14.88
N LEU A 23 -3.74 8.67 13.98
CA LEU A 23 -3.24 10.04 14.20
C LEU A 23 -3.94 10.73 15.37
N ALA A 24 -5.26 10.56 15.52
CA ALA A 24 -6.00 11.05 16.68
C ALA A 24 -5.54 10.38 17.99
N PHE A 25 -5.25 9.07 17.96
CA PHE A 25 -4.67 8.37 19.10
C PHE A 25 -3.30 8.94 19.49
N ILE A 26 -2.40 9.16 18.52
CA ILE A 26 -1.07 9.74 18.75
C ILE A 26 -1.17 11.17 19.32
N ASP A 27 -2.10 11.96 18.82
CA ASP A 27 -2.36 13.32 19.31
C ASP A 27 -2.86 13.30 20.78
N ARG A 28 -3.77 12.38 21.12
CA ARG A 28 -4.22 12.17 22.51
C ARG A 28 -3.08 11.77 23.46
N LEU A 29 -2.05 11.07 22.96
CA LEU A 29 -0.84 10.77 23.73
C LEU A 29 0.07 12.00 23.93
N GLY A 30 -0.27 13.15 23.34
CA GLY A 30 0.51 14.39 23.36
C GLY A 30 1.77 14.31 22.50
N SER A 31 1.77 13.45 21.48
CA SER A 31 2.92 13.20 20.62
C SER A 31 2.72 13.75 19.21
N LYS A 32 3.81 14.11 18.54
CA LYS A 32 3.74 14.58 17.15
C LYS A 32 3.47 13.41 16.22
N PRO A 33 2.76 13.62 15.09
CA PRO A 33 2.62 12.61 14.04
C PRO A 33 3.98 12.07 13.59
N PRO A 34 4.09 10.74 13.37
CA PRO A 34 5.31 10.11 12.88
C PRO A 34 5.68 10.60 11.49
N LYS A 35 6.97 10.58 11.18
CA LYS A 35 7.44 10.74 9.79
C LYS A 35 7.41 9.37 9.12
N SER A 36 7.12 9.28 7.83
CA SER A 36 7.27 8.00 7.11
C SER A 36 8.68 7.42 7.34
N ALA A 37 8.74 6.12 7.64
CA ALA A 37 9.98 5.35 7.68
C ALA A 37 10.63 5.35 6.29
N THR A 38 11.90 4.98 6.20
CA THR A 38 12.61 4.95 4.93
C THR A 38 13.54 3.78 4.72
N ASP A 39 14.02 3.51 3.51
CA ASP A 39 15.05 2.47 3.29
C ASP A 39 16.29 2.64 4.19
N ASN A 40 16.67 3.89 4.48
CA ASN A 40 17.83 4.17 5.35
C ASN A 40 17.47 4.15 6.84
N ASP A 41 16.17 4.12 7.16
CA ASP A 41 15.63 4.15 8.51
C ASP A 41 14.36 3.30 8.52
N SER A 42 14.55 1.98 8.52
CA SER A 42 13.50 1.02 8.15
C SER A 42 12.28 1.07 9.06
N THR A 43 12.46 1.65 10.26
CA THR A 43 11.43 1.90 11.25
C THR A 43 11.59 3.30 11.82
N THR A 44 10.52 4.08 11.86
CA THR A 44 10.47 5.33 12.64
C THR A 44 9.75 5.10 13.96
N TYR A 45 9.86 6.05 14.89
CA TYR A 45 9.32 5.91 16.24
C TYR A 45 8.56 7.14 16.71
N VAL A 46 7.47 6.90 17.43
CA VAL A 46 6.80 7.91 18.27
C VAL A 46 6.97 7.52 19.73
N ILE A 47 7.61 8.39 20.50
CA ILE A 47 7.90 8.13 21.91
C ILE A 47 6.96 8.96 22.79
N ALA A 48 5.92 8.31 23.33
CA ALA A 48 4.98 8.90 24.28
C ALA A 48 5.42 8.61 25.72
N LYS A 49 6.53 9.23 26.16
CA LYS A 49 7.19 8.97 27.47
C LYS A 49 6.25 9.06 28.68
N LYS A 50 5.27 9.98 28.66
CA LYS A 50 4.29 10.16 29.76
C LYS A 50 3.39 8.94 29.96
N HIS A 51 3.18 8.16 28.91
CA HIS A 51 2.33 6.98 28.89
C HIS A 51 3.13 5.68 28.86
N GLY A 52 4.46 5.74 28.97
CA GLY A 52 5.32 4.55 28.87
C GLY A 52 5.21 3.84 27.52
N LEU A 53 4.95 4.57 26.43
CA LEU A 53 4.75 3.99 25.11
C LEU A 53 5.84 4.44 24.14
N GLU A 54 6.31 3.50 23.33
CA GLU A 54 7.13 3.74 22.15
C GLU A 54 6.48 2.97 21.00
N LEU A 55 6.01 3.70 19.99
CA LEU A 55 5.29 3.16 18.83
C LEU A 55 6.26 3.08 17.65
N GLY A 56 6.47 1.89 17.12
CA GLY A 56 7.29 1.63 15.94
C GLY A 56 6.45 1.61 14.67
N PHE A 57 6.95 2.29 13.63
CA PHE A 57 6.32 2.32 12.32
C PHE A 57 7.32 1.89 11.27
N SER A 58 7.13 0.72 10.67
CA SER A 58 8.02 0.20 9.63
C SER A 58 7.40 0.39 8.26
N HIS A 59 8.24 0.51 7.23
CA HIS A 59 7.77 0.53 5.85
C HIS A 59 7.69 -0.88 5.30
N ILE A 60 6.65 -1.15 4.50
CA ILE A 60 6.58 -2.35 3.66
C ILE A 60 7.03 -1.96 2.26
N VAL A 61 8.07 -2.62 1.75
CA VAL A 61 8.50 -2.49 0.36
C VAL A 61 7.62 -3.41 -0.49
N HIS A 62 6.63 -2.85 -1.17
CA HIS A 62 5.68 -3.59 -2.01
C HIS A 62 6.22 -3.98 -3.40
N ASP A 63 7.54 -3.96 -3.64
CA ASP A 63 8.06 -4.05 -5.00
C ASP A 63 9.37 -4.86 -5.09
N ARG A 64 9.27 -6.08 -5.62
CA ARG A 64 10.41 -6.97 -5.90
C ARG A 64 11.34 -6.45 -7.01
N SER A 65 10.92 -5.46 -7.82
CA SER A 65 11.78 -4.87 -8.87
C SER A 65 12.91 -3.98 -8.35
N LYS A 66 13.00 -3.78 -7.02
CA LYS A 66 13.86 -2.77 -6.38
C LYS A 66 15.05 -3.32 -5.59
N TYR A 67 15.52 -4.52 -5.92
CA TYR A 67 16.83 -4.99 -5.48
C TYR A 67 17.87 -4.84 -6.60
N PRO A 68 19.01 -4.12 -6.41
CA PRO A 68 19.41 -3.33 -5.24
C PRO A 68 18.94 -1.86 -5.28
N PRO A 69 18.94 -1.15 -4.13
CA PRO A 69 18.29 0.15 -3.99
C PRO A 69 19.03 1.29 -4.71
N ARG A 70 18.29 2.14 -5.44
CA ARG A 70 18.76 3.47 -5.88
C ARG A 70 17.98 4.60 -5.20
N LYS A 71 18.68 5.73 -5.10
CA LYS A 71 18.62 6.70 -3.99
C LYS A 71 17.44 7.68 -4.00
N GLU A 72 16.59 7.73 -5.02
CA GLU A 72 15.59 8.81 -5.14
C GLU A 72 14.26 8.32 -5.74
N ALA A 73 13.15 8.80 -5.16
CA ALA A 73 11.73 8.45 -5.39
C ALA A 73 11.24 7.17 -4.67
N ARG A 74 10.64 7.37 -3.50
CA ARG A 74 10.48 6.35 -2.47
C ARG A 74 9.02 5.83 -2.46
N ARG A 75 8.75 4.66 -3.08
CA ARG A 75 7.44 3.95 -3.14
C ARG A 75 7.32 2.93 -1.99
N TRP A 76 6.97 3.38 -0.81
CA TRP A 76 6.61 2.48 0.29
C TRP A 76 5.54 3.12 1.15
N VAL A 77 4.73 2.25 1.74
CA VAL A 77 3.73 2.67 2.71
C VAL A 77 4.28 2.32 4.09
N THR A 78 4.28 3.31 4.99
CA THR A 78 4.65 3.12 6.38
C THR A 78 3.41 2.78 7.18
N TYR A 79 3.52 1.79 8.04
CA TYR A 79 2.42 1.34 8.89
C TYR A 79 2.85 1.30 10.35
N PHE A 80 1.89 1.37 11.26
CA PHE A 80 2.12 1.12 12.67
C PHE A 80 2.30 -0.38 12.91
N THR A 81 3.52 -0.82 13.21
CA THR A 81 3.89 -2.25 13.18
C THR A 81 4.11 -2.86 14.55
N CYS A 82 4.48 -2.05 15.54
CA CYS A 82 4.71 -2.54 16.90
C CYS A 82 4.64 -1.42 17.93
N ALA A 83 4.46 -1.79 19.19
CA ALA A 83 4.66 -0.89 20.31
C ALA A 83 5.42 -1.57 21.44
N TRP A 84 6.36 -0.84 22.02
CA TRP A 84 7.01 -1.22 23.27
C TRP A 84 6.28 -0.58 24.44
N LEU A 85 5.94 -1.42 25.41
CA LEU A 85 5.35 -1.04 26.70
C LEU A 85 6.50 -0.90 27.70
N ARG A 86 6.73 0.31 28.17
CA ARG A 86 7.79 0.67 29.13
C ARG A 86 7.22 0.79 30.54
N ASP A 87 8.08 0.91 31.54
CA ASP A 87 7.73 0.90 32.97
C ASP A 87 6.62 1.87 33.41
N ARG A 88 6.37 2.95 32.64
CA ARG A 88 5.33 3.96 32.92
C ARG A 88 3.98 3.68 32.25
N PHE A 89 3.77 2.49 31.70
CA PHE A 89 2.51 2.15 31.05
C PHE A 89 1.36 2.16 32.09
N PRO A 90 0.29 2.96 31.89
CA PRO A 90 -0.68 3.27 32.96
C PRO A 90 -1.76 2.21 33.19
N GLY A 91 -1.77 1.10 32.44
CA GLY A 91 -2.75 0.02 32.58
C GLY A 91 -2.13 -1.25 33.16
N PRO A 92 -2.94 -2.19 33.69
CA PRO A 92 -2.45 -3.52 33.99
C PRO A 92 -1.88 -4.13 32.70
N LEU A 93 -0.65 -4.62 32.76
CA LEU A 93 -0.10 -5.37 31.64
C LEU A 93 -0.86 -6.70 31.55
N PRO A 94 -1.05 -7.24 30.33
CA PRO A 94 -1.72 -8.52 30.15
C PRO A 94 -1.08 -9.63 30.98
N GLU A 95 -1.89 -10.59 31.44
CA GLU A 95 -1.45 -11.77 32.21
C GLU A 95 -0.68 -11.46 33.51
N GLY A 96 -0.90 -10.27 34.09
CA GLY A 96 -0.23 -9.86 35.32
C GLY A 96 1.29 -9.75 35.16
N LEU A 97 1.75 -9.47 33.93
CA LEU A 97 3.15 -9.14 33.69
C LEU A 97 3.53 -7.92 34.52
N ASP A 98 4.64 -8.02 35.22
CA ASP A 98 5.31 -6.88 35.80
C ASP A 98 6.80 -6.96 35.47
N GLY A 99 7.49 -5.83 35.56
CA GLY A 99 8.93 -5.76 35.31
C GLY A 99 9.77 -6.58 36.29
N LYS A 100 9.17 -7.35 37.21
CA LYS A 100 9.87 -8.06 38.30
C LYS A 100 9.84 -9.58 38.15
N LEU A 101 9.08 -10.11 37.19
CA LEU A 101 9.03 -11.55 36.95
C LEU A 101 10.42 -12.13 36.63
N THR A 102 10.74 -13.22 37.32
CA THR A 102 11.95 -14.00 37.12
C THR A 102 11.83 -14.88 35.88
N ARG A 103 12.98 -15.33 35.36
CA ARG A 103 13.05 -16.27 34.22
C ARG A 103 12.22 -17.54 34.45
N ASP A 104 12.34 -18.15 35.63
CA ASP A 104 11.62 -19.38 35.97
C ASP A 104 10.11 -19.16 36.10
N GLU A 105 9.68 -17.97 36.56
CA GLU A 105 8.26 -17.61 36.57
C GLU A 105 7.71 -17.40 35.17
N LEU A 106 8.48 -16.78 34.27
CA LEU A 106 8.10 -16.63 32.87
C LEU A 106 8.00 -17.98 32.17
N GLU A 107 8.97 -18.87 32.36
CA GLU A 107 8.95 -20.21 31.76
C GLU A 107 7.80 -21.05 32.29
N ARG A 108 7.52 -20.98 33.60
CA ARG A 108 6.37 -21.68 34.20
C ARG A 108 5.03 -21.19 33.67
N ARG A 109 4.91 -19.89 33.34
CA ARG A 109 3.66 -19.29 32.85
C ARG A 109 3.46 -19.44 31.35
N PHE A 110 4.52 -19.24 30.57
CA PHE A 110 4.44 -19.06 29.12
C PHE A 110 5.17 -20.17 28.33
N GLY A 111 5.80 -21.12 29.03
CA GLY A 111 6.60 -22.17 28.42
C GLY A 111 8.01 -21.72 28.07
N ALA A 112 8.71 -22.55 27.29
CA ALA A 112 10.08 -22.28 26.87
C ALA A 112 10.18 -20.98 26.06
N PRO A 113 11.34 -20.27 26.12
CA PRO A 113 11.54 -19.08 25.31
C PRO A 113 11.50 -19.39 23.81
N ILE A 114 10.88 -18.50 23.04
CA ILE A 114 10.80 -18.58 21.57
C ILE A 114 12.07 -18.05 20.89
N TRP A 115 12.92 -17.36 21.62
CA TRP A 115 14.21 -16.86 21.13
C TRP A 115 15.18 -16.65 22.29
N THR A 116 16.43 -17.01 22.08
CA THR A 116 17.51 -16.86 23.07
C THR A 116 18.73 -16.23 22.41
N MET A 117 19.23 -15.16 23.02
CA MET A 117 20.53 -14.56 22.69
C MET A 117 21.54 -14.97 23.74
N TYR A 118 22.65 -15.54 23.28
CA TYR A 118 23.76 -15.96 24.13
C TYR A 118 24.77 -14.83 24.28
N SER A 119 25.45 -14.81 25.43
CA SER A 119 26.55 -13.91 25.72
C SER A 119 27.84 -14.45 25.10
N ASP A 120 28.56 -13.59 24.37
CA ASP A 120 29.84 -13.95 23.75
C ASP A 120 30.94 -14.23 24.79
N GLU A 121 30.79 -13.74 26.03
CA GLU A 121 31.80 -13.88 27.09
C GLU A 121 31.80 -15.26 27.75
N ASP A 122 30.61 -15.83 27.98
CA ASP A 122 30.43 -17.05 28.78
C ASP A 122 29.52 -18.11 28.12
N GLY A 123 29.00 -17.83 26.92
CA GLY A 123 28.15 -18.76 26.17
C GLY A 123 26.77 -19.02 26.80
N LEU A 124 26.40 -18.29 27.84
CA LEU A 124 25.13 -18.46 28.56
C LEU A 124 24.04 -17.52 28.01
N PRO A 125 22.75 -17.87 28.16
CA PRO A 125 21.64 -17.00 27.77
C PRO A 125 21.76 -15.60 28.39
N ALA A 126 22.03 -14.59 27.56
CA ALA A 126 22.06 -13.19 27.96
C ALA A 126 20.65 -12.61 28.01
N ARG A 127 19.81 -12.96 27.05
CA ARG A 127 18.40 -12.57 26.96
C ARG A 127 17.55 -13.68 26.38
N GLU A 128 16.34 -13.80 26.89
CA GLU A 128 15.38 -14.82 26.48
C GLU A 128 14.03 -14.15 26.24
N ARG A 129 13.40 -14.43 25.09
CA ARG A 129 12.09 -13.90 24.72
C ARG A 129 11.02 -14.97 24.86
N PHE A 130 9.92 -14.62 25.51
CA PHE A 130 8.78 -15.47 25.74
C PHE A 130 7.57 -14.93 24.98
N LEU A 131 6.78 -15.83 24.38
CA LEU A 131 5.49 -15.51 23.80
C LEU A 131 4.44 -15.47 24.91
N VAL A 132 3.89 -14.29 25.18
CA VAL A 132 2.93 -14.08 26.28
C VAL A 132 1.52 -14.34 25.79
N ALA A 133 1.17 -13.75 24.64
CA ALA A 133 -0.11 -13.92 23.98
C ALA A 133 0.07 -13.78 22.47
N SER A 134 -0.81 -14.41 21.70
CA SER A 134 -0.84 -14.28 20.25
C SER A 134 -2.28 -14.25 19.76
N THR A 135 -2.51 -13.47 18.72
CA THR A 135 -3.72 -13.48 17.91
C THR A 135 -3.36 -13.82 16.47
N GLU A 136 -4.34 -13.78 15.57
CA GLU A 136 -4.10 -13.93 14.13
C GLU A 136 -3.21 -12.80 13.57
N THR A 137 -3.31 -11.58 14.10
CA THR A 137 -2.66 -10.39 13.50
C THR A 137 -1.46 -9.87 14.27
N TRP A 138 -1.36 -10.15 15.58
CA TRP A 138 -0.26 -9.67 16.42
C TRP A 138 0.12 -10.67 17.51
N ASN A 139 1.36 -10.53 17.99
CA ASN A 139 1.89 -11.20 19.17
C ASN A 139 2.28 -10.18 20.25
N LEU A 140 2.15 -10.60 21.50
CA LEU A 140 2.69 -9.94 22.68
C LEU A 140 3.83 -10.80 23.19
N THR A 141 5.03 -10.23 23.29
CA THR A 141 6.19 -10.94 23.80
C THR A 141 6.92 -10.12 24.86
N CYS A 142 7.57 -10.81 25.78
CA CYS A 142 8.42 -10.20 26.78
C CYS A 142 9.84 -10.76 26.70
N GLU A 143 10.85 -9.92 26.91
CA GLU A 143 12.26 -10.28 26.91
C GLU A 143 12.81 -10.17 28.32
N TRP A 144 13.22 -11.30 28.90
CA TRP A 144 13.97 -11.34 30.17
C TRP A 144 15.46 -11.13 29.91
N SER A 145 16.11 -10.37 30.77
CA SER A 145 17.54 -10.05 30.68
C SER A 145 18.29 -10.62 31.87
N ARG A 146 19.27 -11.49 31.63
CA ARG A 146 20.10 -12.09 32.68
C ARG A 146 20.86 -11.04 33.47
N ARG A 147 21.35 -10.00 32.79
CA ARG A 147 22.08 -8.89 33.43
C ARG A 147 21.20 -8.09 34.38
N GLN A 148 19.91 -7.96 34.09
CA GLN A 148 18.97 -7.19 34.91
C GLN A 148 18.18 -8.07 35.88
N GLY A 149 18.23 -9.40 35.73
CA GLY A 149 17.45 -10.34 36.53
C GLY A 149 15.94 -10.17 36.37
N SER A 150 15.47 -9.49 35.33
CA SER A 150 14.09 -9.00 35.21
C SER A 150 13.65 -8.89 33.75
N VAL A 151 12.34 -8.69 33.55
CA VAL A 151 11.77 -8.35 32.25
C VAL A 151 12.31 -6.99 31.82
N SER A 152 12.99 -6.98 30.67
CA SER A 152 13.69 -5.82 30.13
C SER A 152 12.94 -5.16 28.97
N ASN A 153 12.05 -5.90 28.31
CA ASN A 153 11.29 -5.41 27.18
C ASN A 153 9.93 -6.10 27.11
N LEU A 154 8.86 -5.34 26.99
CA LEU A 154 7.54 -5.86 26.65
C LEU A 154 7.12 -5.20 25.35
N HIS A 155 6.79 -6.00 24.34
CA HIS A 155 6.36 -5.45 23.06
C HIS A 155 5.20 -6.23 22.48
N VAL A 156 4.27 -5.48 21.89
CA VAL A 156 3.24 -6.03 21.04
C VAL A 156 3.58 -5.64 19.60
N ALA A 157 3.62 -6.62 18.71
CA ALA A 157 3.99 -6.42 17.33
C ALA A 157 3.09 -7.24 16.44
N LEU A 158 2.91 -6.79 15.21
CA LEU A 158 2.35 -7.65 14.17
C LEU A 158 3.17 -8.92 14.06
N ASN A 159 2.52 -10.01 13.71
CA ASN A 159 3.21 -11.28 13.49
C ASN A 159 4.27 -11.10 12.40
N GLU A 160 3.93 -10.44 11.29
CA GLU A 160 4.86 -9.94 10.29
C GLU A 160 4.39 -8.60 9.69
N ALA A 161 5.33 -7.73 9.29
CA ALA A 161 4.97 -6.46 8.63
C ALA A 161 4.17 -6.68 7.34
N ARG A 162 4.34 -7.84 6.67
CA ARG A 162 3.57 -8.22 5.48
C ARG A 162 2.06 -8.37 5.76
N ASP A 163 1.65 -8.61 7.00
CA ASP A 163 0.25 -8.89 7.36
C ASP A 163 -0.69 -7.67 7.22
N LEU A 164 -0.14 -6.51 6.88
CA LEU A 164 -0.89 -5.26 6.68
C LEU A 164 -1.19 -4.92 5.23
N GLY A 165 -0.69 -5.75 4.32
CA GLY A 165 -0.73 -5.48 2.90
C GLY A 165 -0.84 -6.75 2.07
N TYR A 166 -1.59 -7.74 2.54
CA TYR A 166 -1.94 -8.91 1.74
C TYR A 166 -3.42 -8.87 1.35
N ASP A 167 -3.71 -8.01 0.38
CA ASP A 167 -4.74 -8.28 -0.61
C ASP A 167 -4.06 -8.84 -1.87
N ASP A 168 -3.22 -9.88 -1.71
CA ASP A 168 -2.57 -10.49 -2.87
C ASP A 168 -3.62 -11.31 -3.64
N LEU A 169 -4.32 -10.61 -4.53
CA LEU A 169 -5.32 -11.17 -5.41
C LEU A 169 -4.78 -12.37 -6.18
N ALA A 170 -3.47 -12.38 -6.50
CA ALA A 170 -2.84 -13.52 -7.15
C ALA A 170 -2.84 -14.77 -6.24
N VAL A 171 -2.59 -14.61 -4.94
CA VAL A 171 -2.72 -15.71 -3.94
C VAL A 171 -4.17 -16.15 -3.81
N GLY A 172 -5.12 -15.21 -3.80
CA GLY A 172 -6.54 -15.54 -3.83
C GLY A 172 -6.91 -16.37 -5.07
N MET A 173 -6.48 -15.95 -6.25
CA MET A 173 -6.72 -16.68 -7.50
C MET A 173 -6.01 -18.05 -7.51
N PHE A 174 -4.81 -18.15 -6.92
CA PHE A 174 -4.12 -19.43 -6.74
C PHE A 174 -4.92 -20.37 -5.83
N ALA A 175 -5.47 -19.87 -4.71
CA ALA A 175 -6.31 -20.67 -3.81
C ALA A 175 -7.58 -21.19 -4.52
N ALA A 176 -8.25 -20.32 -5.30
CA ALA A 176 -9.37 -20.72 -6.14
C ALA A 176 -8.96 -21.79 -7.16
N TRP A 177 -7.84 -21.61 -7.85
CA TRP A 177 -7.31 -22.59 -8.79
C TRP A 177 -7.02 -23.93 -8.11
N ALA A 178 -6.36 -23.92 -6.95
CA ALA A 178 -6.04 -25.12 -6.17
C ALA A 178 -7.33 -25.89 -5.82
N ALA A 179 -8.35 -25.20 -5.31
CA ALA A 179 -9.65 -25.79 -4.99
C ALA A 179 -10.31 -26.47 -6.20
N HIS A 180 -10.21 -25.87 -7.39
CA HIS A 180 -10.86 -26.36 -8.60
C HIS A 180 -10.09 -27.46 -9.34
N ARG A 181 -8.77 -27.60 -9.14
CA ARG A 181 -7.93 -28.51 -9.93
C ARG A 181 -7.41 -29.71 -9.16
N VAL A 182 -7.02 -29.51 -7.91
CA VAL A 182 -6.33 -30.55 -7.12
C VAL A 182 -7.06 -30.81 -5.81
N GLY A 183 -7.53 -29.75 -5.16
CA GLY A 183 -8.26 -29.80 -3.91
C GLY A 183 -7.68 -28.85 -2.85
N LEU A 184 -8.42 -28.71 -1.76
CA LEU A 184 -7.99 -27.96 -0.58
C LEU A 184 -7.46 -28.92 0.50
N GLY A 185 -6.75 -28.35 1.46
CA GLY A 185 -6.20 -29.10 2.58
C GLY A 185 -7.29 -29.60 3.54
N LYS A 186 -6.92 -30.56 4.41
CA LYS A 186 -7.86 -31.28 5.30
C LYS A 186 -8.72 -30.34 6.16
N ARG A 187 -8.19 -29.17 6.52
CA ARG A 187 -8.91 -28.12 7.28
C ARG A 187 -10.20 -27.66 6.59
N HIS A 188 -10.22 -27.65 5.26
CA HIS A 188 -11.30 -27.09 4.46
C HIS A 188 -12.20 -28.15 3.82
N VAL A 189 -11.83 -29.43 3.89
CA VAL A 189 -12.61 -30.52 3.29
C VAL A 189 -14.01 -30.56 3.91
N GLY A 190 -15.03 -30.35 3.06
CA GLY A 190 -16.43 -30.36 3.47
C GLY A 190 -16.91 -29.07 4.16
N SER A 191 -16.05 -28.06 4.35
CA SER A 191 -16.43 -26.78 4.94
C SER A 191 -17.34 -25.98 4.00
N ASP A 192 -18.22 -25.15 4.57
CA ASP A 192 -19.12 -24.33 3.75
C ASP A 192 -18.37 -23.25 2.98
N ALA A 193 -17.24 -22.76 3.51
CA ALA A 193 -16.35 -21.84 2.79
C ALA A 193 -15.71 -22.49 1.56
N ALA A 194 -15.26 -23.75 1.68
CA ALA A 194 -14.72 -24.51 0.56
C ALA A 194 -15.78 -24.80 -0.51
N LYS A 195 -16.99 -25.22 -0.09
CA LYS A 195 -18.11 -25.43 -1.01
C LYS A 195 -18.47 -24.13 -1.72
N ALA A 196 -18.55 -23.02 -1.01
CA ALA A 196 -18.83 -21.71 -1.60
C ALA A 196 -17.76 -21.30 -2.63
N LEU A 197 -16.48 -21.61 -2.38
CA LEU A 197 -15.40 -21.34 -3.32
C LEU A 197 -15.53 -22.21 -4.58
N ILE A 198 -15.73 -23.52 -4.41
CA ILE A 198 -15.89 -24.49 -5.52
C ILE A 198 -17.13 -24.19 -6.37
N GLU A 199 -18.23 -23.76 -5.74
CA GLU A 199 -19.47 -23.37 -6.41
C GLU A 199 -19.43 -21.95 -6.98
N LYS A 200 -18.28 -21.27 -6.91
CA LYS A 200 -18.10 -19.88 -7.36
C LYS A 200 -19.00 -18.85 -6.67
N LYS A 201 -19.49 -19.13 -5.47
CA LYS A 201 -20.33 -18.23 -4.64
C LYS A 201 -19.54 -17.23 -3.80
N THR A 202 -18.25 -17.49 -3.58
CA THR A 202 -17.27 -16.56 -2.99
C THR A 202 -16.07 -16.45 -3.93
N THR A 203 -15.19 -15.47 -3.75
CA THR A 203 -13.94 -15.37 -4.52
C THR A 203 -12.79 -16.06 -3.78
N GLY A 204 -11.71 -16.35 -4.49
CA GLY A 204 -10.50 -16.91 -3.89
C GLY A 204 -9.86 -15.97 -2.86
N ARG A 205 -9.82 -14.66 -3.13
CA ARG A 205 -9.34 -13.66 -2.16
C ARG A 205 -10.22 -13.61 -0.92
N ARG A 206 -11.55 -13.64 -1.09
CA ARG A 206 -12.48 -13.68 0.04
C ARG A 206 -12.36 -14.97 0.86
N PHE A 207 -12.15 -16.11 0.20
CA PHE A 207 -11.86 -17.37 0.87
C PHE A 207 -10.58 -17.30 1.70
N VAL A 208 -9.46 -16.80 1.15
CA VAL A 208 -8.20 -16.63 1.91
C VAL A 208 -8.41 -15.72 3.12
N LYS A 209 -9.13 -14.61 2.94
CA LYS A 209 -9.44 -13.67 4.02
C LYS A 209 -10.26 -14.31 5.13
N ASP A 210 -11.38 -14.94 4.78
CA ASP A 210 -12.38 -15.36 5.76
C ASP A 210 -12.12 -16.76 6.32
N ALA A 211 -11.57 -17.68 5.52
CA ALA A 211 -11.40 -19.08 5.89
C ALA A 211 -9.95 -19.46 6.23
N CYS A 212 -8.96 -18.77 5.67
CA CYS A 212 -7.54 -19.03 5.92
C CYS A 212 -6.89 -18.03 6.91
N GLY A 213 -7.64 -17.05 7.42
CA GLY A 213 -7.13 -16.03 8.33
C GLY A 213 -6.25 -14.99 7.65
N GLY A 214 -6.53 -14.67 6.38
CA GLY A 214 -5.80 -13.69 5.58
C GLY A 214 -4.53 -14.21 4.91
N VAL A 215 -4.08 -15.42 5.22
CA VAL A 215 -2.86 -16.03 4.66
C VAL A 215 -3.17 -17.43 4.18
N LEU A 216 -2.66 -17.82 3.01
CA LEU A 216 -2.78 -19.19 2.50
C LEU A 216 -1.61 -20.05 3.02
N TRP A 217 -1.90 -20.95 3.95
CA TRP A 217 -0.94 -21.86 4.57
C TRP A 217 -0.84 -23.20 3.82
N SER A 218 0.20 -23.98 4.11
CA SER A 218 0.38 -25.33 3.54
C SER A 218 -0.80 -26.26 3.84
N ASP A 219 -1.44 -26.09 4.99
CA ASP A 219 -2.56 -26.92 5.43
C ASP A 219 -3.91 -26.47 4.82
N ASP A 220 -3.93 -25.34 4.10
CA ASP A 220 -5.11 -24.84 3.41
C ASP A 220 -5.23 -25.42 1.98
N ILE A 221 -4.15 -25.95 1.41
CA ILE A 221 -4.09 -26.56 0.08
C ILE A 221 -3.89 -28.07 0.18
N ALA A 222 -4.22 -28.80 -0.89
CA ALA A 222 -3.96 -30.24 -0.95
C ALA A 222 -2.45 -30.53 -0.74
N PRO A 223 -2.06 -31.59 0.01
CA PRO A 223 -0.65 -31.91 0.25
C PRO A 223 0.20 -32.05 -1.01
N GLU A 224 -0.41 -32.48 -2.12
CA GLU A 224 0.21 -32.62 -3.44
C GLU A 224 0.68 -31.27 -4.01
N LEU A 225 0.07 -30.16 -3.59
CA LEU A 225 0.39 -28.81 -4.03
C LEU A 225 1.48 -28.14 -3.20
N THR A 226 1.84 -28.65 -2.01
CA THR A 226 2.74 -27.94 -1.07
C THR A 226 4.10 -27.62 -1.70
N ASP A 227 4.75 -28.60 -2.36
CA ASP A 227 6.04 -28.40 -3.02
C ASP A 227 5.91 -27.45 -4.23
N PHE A 228 4.81 -27.55 -5.00
CA PHE A 228 4.55 -26.63 -6.11
C PHE A 228 4.34 -25.19 -5.64
N ALA A 229 3.48 -24.98 -4.64
CA ALA A 229 3.21 -23.67 -4.06
C ALA A 229 4.48 -23.04 -3.50
N PHE A 230 5.32 -23.82 -2.81
CA PHE A 230 6.63 -23.34 -2.36
C PHE A 230 7.52 -22.90 -3.53
N GLN A 231 7.67 -23.74 -4.55
CA GLN A 231 8.59 -23.46 -5.67
C GLN A 231 8.08 -22.32 -6.55
N TYR A 232 6.78 -22.26 -6.82
CA TYR A 232 6.17 -21.28 -7.72
C TYR A 232 5.94 -19.90 -7.07
N CYS A 233 5.59 -19.86 -5.78
CA CYS A 233 5.32 -18.60 -5.09
C CYS A 233 6.59 -18.02 -4.43
N HIS A 234 7.51 -18.85 -3.93
CA HIS A 234 8.66 -18.40 -3.13
C HIS A 234 10.01 -18.49 -3.83
N ARG A 235 10.21 -19.41 -4.78
CA ARG A 235 11.53 -19.64 -5.38
C ARG A 235 11.62 -19.03 -6.78
N ALA A 236 12.73 -18.36 -7.07
CA ALA A 236 13.14 -18.17 -8.47
C ALA A 236 13.40 -19.57 -9.05
N MET A 237 12.58 -20.00 -10.02
CA MET A 237 12.68 -21.34 -10.60
C MET A 237 14.10 -21.60 -11.15
N GLY A 238 14.69 -22.71 -10.69
CA GLY A 238 16.13 -22.97 -10.73
C GLY A 238 16.59 -23.86 -11.87
N SER A 239 17.06 -23.23 -12.94
CA SER A 239 18.32 -23.53 -13.66
C SER A 239 18.45 -22.50 -14.79
N GLU A 240 19.67 -22.12 -15.17
CA GLU A 240 19.90 -21.21 -16.30
C GLU A 240 19.20 -21.69 -17.58
N THR A 241 19.21 -23.00 -17.82
CA THR A 241 18.59 -23.64 -18.97
C THR A 241 17.07 -23.52 -18.97
N TRP A 242 16.42 -23.68 -17.81
CA TRP A 242 14.98 -23.47 -17.69
C TRP A 242 14.61 -22.00 -17.92
N ARG A 243 15.37 -21.07 -17.34
CA ARG A 243 15.18 -19.61 -17.50
C ARG A 243 15.28 -19.15 -18.96
N GLN A 244 16.28 -19.66 -19.68
CA GLN A 244 16.44 -19.41 -21.11
C GLN A 244 15.27 -19.96 -21.93
N ALA A 245 14.78 -21.17 -21.62
CA ALA A 245 13.68 -21.79 -22.34
C ALA A 245 12.35 -21.03 -22.21
N VAL A 246 12.10 -20.41 -21.07
CA VAL A 246 10.90 -19.58 -20.86
C VAL A 246 11.10 -18.10 -21.18
N GLY A 247 12.31 -17.69 -21.58
CA GLY A 247 12.63 -16.30 -21.89
C GLY A 247 12.61 -15.36 -20.67
N ALA A 248 12.84 -15.87 -19.46
CA ALA A 248 12.76 -15.09 -18.22
C ALA A 248 14.09 -15.17 -17.44
N ALA A 249 14.91 -14.12 -17.54
CA ALA A 249 16.26 -14.06 -16.96
C ALA A 249 16.29 -14.28 -15.42
N ASP A 250 15.20 -13.96 -14.72
CA ASP A 250 15.05 -14.10 -13.26
C ASP A 250 14.07 -15.23 -12.86
N GLY A 251 13.62 -16.03 -13.83
CA GLY A 251 12.51 -16.97 -13.68
C GLY A 251 11.14 -16.29 -13.73
N VAL A 252 10.07 -17.08 -13.58
CA VAL A 252 8.69 -16.58 -13.50
C VAL A 252 8.09 -17.02 -12.18
N ARG A 253 7.31 -16.18 -11.51
CA ARG A 253 6.61 -16.51 -10.25
C ARG A 253 5.14 -16.13 -10.39
N LEU A 254 4.38 -16.45 -9.36
CA LEU A 254 2.94 -16.16 -9.29
C LEU A 254 2.62 -14.69 -9.64
N GLY A 255 3.39 -13.74 -9.10
CA GLY A 255 3.19 -12.31 -9.35
C GLY A 255 3.41 -11.91 -10.80
N GLU A 256 4.51 -12.36 -11.43
CA GLU A 256 4.81 -11.99 -12.82
C GLU A 256 3.83 -12.62 -13.81
N ASP A 257 3.38 -13.87 -13.58
CA ASP A 257 2.32 -14.46 -14.41
C ASP A 257 0.98 -13.76 -14.20
N PHE A 258 0.68 -13.30 -12.97
CA PHE A 258 -0.51 -12.51 -12.68
C PHE A 258 -0.48 -11.18 -13.45
N GLU A 259 0.60 -10.39 -13.34
CA GLU A 259 0.75 -9.13 -14.08
C GLU A 259 0.65 -9.34 -15.59
N ALA A 260 1.30 -10.38 -16.12
CA ALA A 260 1.25 -10.74 -17.53
C ALA A 260 -0.15 -11.20 -18.00
N SER A 261 -1.06 -11.52 -17.08
CA SER A 261 -2.45 -11.88 -17.36
C SER A 261 -3.38 -10.67 -17.41
N PHE A 262 -2.95 -9.54 -16.84
CA PHE A 262 -3.74 -8.31 -16.75
C PHE A 262 -2.97 -7.08 -17.28
N PRO A 263 -2.46 -7.12 -18.53
CA PRO A 263 -1.71 -5.98 -19.08
C PRO A 263 -2.54 -4.70 -19.15
N ASP A 264 -3.86 -4.82 -19.32
CA ASP A 264 -4.81 -3.69 -19.30
C ASP A 264 -4.88 -2.98 -17.95
N CYS A 265 -4.44 -3.63 -16.86
CA CYS A 265 -4.42 -3.07 -15.52
C CYS A 265 -3.07 -2.45 -15.15
N SER A 266 -2.02 -2.61 -15.96
CA SER A 266 -0.69 -2.07 -15.67
C SER A 266 -0.69 -0.53 -15.50
N PRO A 267 -0.06 0.04 -14.44
CA PRO A 267 0.67 -0.62 -13.36
C PRO A 267 -0.20 -0.92 -12.11
N ASP A 268 -1.50 -0.65 -12.16
CA ASP A 268 -2.46 -0.76 -11.05
C ASP A 268 -3.00 -2.19 -10.90
N PHE A 269 -2.11 -3.18 -10.80
CA PHE A 269 -2.48 -4.59 -10.71
C PHE A 269 -3.30 -4.91 -9.45
N GLU A 270 -3.21 -4.06 -8.41
CA GLU A 270 -4.06 -4.12 -7.21
C GLU A 270 -5.54 -3.81 -7.50
N LEU A 271 -5.83 -3.21 -8.64
CA LEU A 271 -7.18 -2.85 -9.07
C LEU A 271 -7.79 -3.86 -10.05
N VAL A 272 -7.09 -4.98 -10.33
CA VAL A 272 -7.68 -6.11 -11.03
C VAL A 272 -8.95 -6.52 -10.27
N PRO A 273 -10.13 -6.59 -10.91
CA PRO A 273 -11.35 -6.94 -10.23
C PRO A 273 -11.27 -8.35 -9.64
N ASP A 274 -11.61 -8.48 -8.35
CA ASP A 274 -11.73 -9.78 -7.68
C ASP A 274 -13.00 -10.51 -8.17
N THR A 275 -12.89 -11.13 -9.34
CA THR A 275 -14.00 -11.73 -10.08
C THR A 275 -13.60 -13.06 -10.66
N TRP A 276 -14.60 -13.91 -10.94
CA TRP A 276 -14.38 -15.19 -11.60
C TRP A 276 -13.88 -15.03 -13.03
N ASP A 277 -14.29 -13.99 -13.75
CA ASP A 277 -13.77 -13.67 -15.09
C ASP A 277 -12.26 -13.38 -15.06
N ALA A 278 -11.80 -12.63 -14.06
CA ALA A 278 -10.37 -12.39 -13.86
C ALA A 278 -9.64 -13.70 -13.52
N TRP A 279 -10.20 -14.54 -12.64
CA TRP A 279 -9.65 -15.87 -12.37
C TRP A 279 -9.57 -16.74 -13.63
N GLU A 280 -10.59 -16.76 -14.49
CA GLU A 280 -10.60 -17.54 -15.73
C GLU A 280 -9.53 -17.09 -16.73
N ARG A 281 -9.12 -15.81 -16.71
CA ARG A 281 -7.99 -15.32 -17.50
C ARG A 281 -6.65 -15.84 -16.99
N PHE A 282 -6.53 -16.01 -15.67
CA PHE A 282 -5.27 -16.40 -15.03
C PHE A 282 -5.09 -17.92 -14.94
N ALA A 283 -6.18 -18.67 -14.73
CA ALA A 283 -6.17 -20.12 -14.53
C ALA A 283 -5.41 -20.93 -15.60
N PRO A 284 -5.45 -20.59 -16.92
CA PRO A 284 -4.68 -21.34 -17.92
C PRO A 284 -3.16 -21.31 -17.70
N LEU A 285 -2.61 -20.22 -17.17
CA LEU A 285 -1.18 -20.16 -16.84
C LEU A 285 -0.86 -21.03 -15.62
N LEU A 286 -1.73 -21.04 -14.61
CA LEU A 286 -1.58 -21.92 -13.44
C LEU A 286 -1.66 -23.39 -13.83
N ASP A 287 -2.58 -23.77 -14.73
CA ASP A 287 -2.69 -25.11 -15.30
C ASP A 287 -1.38 -25.53 -15.99
N ALA A 288 -0.78 -24.64 -16.79
CA ALA A 288 0.51 -24.89 -17.43
C ALA A 288 1.68 -24.99 -16.44
N ARG A 289 1.74 -24.11 -15.43
CA ARG A 289 2.78 -24.15 -14.40
C ARG A 289 2.73 -25.43 -13.58
N TRP A 290 1.54 -25.89 -13.25
CA TRP A 290 1.35 -27.16 -12.56
C TRP A 290 1.77 -28.36 -13.41
N ALA A 291 1.37 -28.40 -14.68
CA ALA A 291 1.77 -29.47 -15.59
C ALA A 291 3.30 -29.53 -15.79
N ASP A 292 3.95 -28.38 -15.95
CA ASP A 292 5.42 -28.27 -16.00
C ASP A 292 6.04 -28.79 -14.70
N PHE A 293 5.52 -28.35 -13.55
CA PHE A 293 6.00 -28.83 -12.26
C PHE A 293 5.87 -30.35 -12.09
N GLN A 294 4.74 -30.93 -12.49
CA GLN A 294 4.55 -32.38 -12.42
C GLN A 294 5.55 -33.13 -13.30
N ALA A 295 5.86 -32.60 -14.47
CA ALA A 295 6.77 -33.22 -15.43
C ALA A 295 8.26 -33.03 -15.06
N THR A 296 8.64 -31.84 -14.60
CA THR A 296 10.05 -31.43 -14.52
C THR A 296 10.49 -31.03 -13.11
N ARG A 297 9.54 -30.77 -12.19
CA ARG A 297 9.78 -30.08 -10.91
C ARG A 297 10.52 -28.76 -11.09
N PHE A 298 10.36 -28.12 -12.25
CA PHE A 298 11.10 -26.94 -12.71
C PHE A 298 12.63 -27.13 -12.81
N ARG A 299 13.09 -28.38 -12.95
CA ARG A 299 14.52 -28.71 -13.07
C ARG A 299 15.01 -28.83 -14.51
N ALA A 300 14.10 -28.90 -15.46
CA ALA A 300 14.40 -29.06 -16.88
C ALA A 300 13.44 -28.20 -17.72
N PRO A 301 13.86 -27.70 -18.90
CA PRO A 301 13.03 -26.89 -19.77
C PRO A 301 11.62 -27.46 -19.96
N PRO A 302 10.58 -26.62 -19.87
CA PRO A 302 9.23 -27.07 -20.13
C PRO A 302 9.02 -27.42 -21.60
N PRO A 303 8.05 -28.28 -21.93
CA PRO A 303 7.60 -28.44 -23.31
C PRO A 303 7.12 -27.10 -23.88
N ALA A 304 7.70 -26.65 -24.99
CA ALA A 304 7.40 -25.32 -25.57
C ALA A 304 5.91 -25.12 -25.89
N GLU A 305 5.21 -26.19 -26.28
CA GLU A 305 3.77 -26.12 -26.60
C GLU A 305 2.89 -25.81 -25.40
N LEU A 306 3.32 -26.13 -24.18
CA LEU A 306 2.52 -26.00 -22.97
C LEU A 306 2.09 -24.55 -22.71
N TYR A 307 3.05 -23.62 -22.75
CA TYR A 307 2.77 -22.20 -22.52
C TYR A 307 2.15 -21.51 -23.73
N VAL A 308 2.41 -22.00 -24.95
CA VAL A 308 1.72 -21.52 -26.16
C VAL A 308 0.22 -21.81 -26.07
N GLN A 309 -0.15 -23.01 -25.64
CA GLN A 309 -1.55 -23.39 -25.45
C GLN A 309 -2.20 -22.57 -24.32
N ALA A 310 -1.50 -22.38 -23.20
CA ALA A 310 -1.98 -21.54 -22.10
C ALA A 310 -2.26 -20.09 -22.54
N ARG A 311 -1.36 -19.48 -23.32
CA ARG A 311 -1.56 -18.13 -23.85
C ARG A 311 -2.73 -18.04 -24.82
N LYS A 312 -2.90 -19.02 -25.72
CA LYS A 312 -4.08 -19.08 -26.60
C LYS A 312 -5.39 -19.20 -25.81
N ALA A 313 -5.40 -19.99 -24.75
CA ALA A 313 -6.57 -20.12 -23.86
C ALA A 313 -6.87 -18.79 -23.14
N GLN A 314 -5.84 -18.14 -22.60
CA GLN A 314 -5.95 -16.83 -21.96
C GLN A 314 -6.48 -15.76 -22.93
N GLU A 315 -5.92 -15.65 -24.14
CA GLU A 315 -6.39 -14.71 -25.16
C GLU A 315 -7.86 -14.93 -25.54
N LYS A 316 -8.30 -16.19 -25.60
CA LYS A 316 -9.70 -16.53 -25.85
C LYS A 316 -10.60 -16.02 -24.73
N VAL A 317 -10.21 -16.19 -23.46
CA VAL A 317 -10.96 -15.68 -22.30
C VAL A 317 -10.95 -14.16 -22.29
N MET A 318 -9.81 -13.51 -22.55
CA MET A 318 -9.71 -12.05 -22.64
C MET A 318 -10.64 -11.48 -23.71
N LYS A 319 -10.71 -12.10 -24.89
CA LYS A 319 -11.65 -11.70 -25.95
C LYS A 319 -13.11 -11.86 -25.52
N ALA A 320 -13.44 -12.93 -24.80
CA ALA A 320 -14.80 -13.19 -24.33
C ALA A 320 -15.25 -12.22 -23.22
N THR A 321 -14.33 -11.85 -22.32
CA THR A 321 -14.61 -11.03 -21.14
C THR A 321 -14.32 -9.53 -21.34
N GLY A 322 -13.81 -9.11 -22.50
CA GLY A 322 -13.58 -7.71 -22.85
C GLY A 322 -12.35 -7.07 -22.18
N LYS A 323 -12.34 -5.76 -21.94
CA LYS A 323 -11.30 -5.12 -21.12
C LYS A 323 -11.73 -5.14 -19.66
N LEU A 324 -10.90 -5.71 -18.79
CA LEU A 324 -11.06 -5.51 -17.35
C LEU A 324 -10.51 -4.13 -17.03
N THR A 325 -11.40 -3.15 -16.96
CA THR A 325 -11.01 -1.80 -16.58
C THR A 325 -11.06 -1.73 -15.06
N PRO A 326 -9.96 -1.36 -14.39
CA PRO A 326 -10.00 -1.19 -12.95
C PRO A 326 -11.07 -0.14 -12.60
N PRO A 327 -11.81 -0.33 -11.48
CA PRO A 327 -12.91 0.56 -11.14
C PRO A 327 -12.42 2.02 -11.13
N PRO A 328 -13.27 2.98 -11.53
CA PRO A 328 -12.91 4.38 -11.42
C PRO A 328 -12.56 4.71 -9.96
N PRO A 329 -11.62 5.64 -9.72
CA PRO A 329 -11.31 6.06 -8.36
C PRO A 329 -12.59 6.48 -7.65
N VAL A 330 -12.76 6.05 -6.40
CA VAL A 330 -13.92 6.46 -5.60
C VAL A 330 -13.87 7.97 -5.47
N ARG A 331 -14.88 8.65 -6.01
CA ARG A 331 -14.96 10.11 -5.98
C ARG A 331 -15.33 10.55 -4.58
N ALA A 332 -14.40 11.20 -3.89
CA ALA A 332 -14.70 11.84 -2.62
C ALA A 332 -15.54 13.10 -2.86
N SER A 333 -16.53 13.34 -1.99
CA SER A 333 -17.29 14.59 -2.03
C SER A 333 -16.36 15.78 -1.79
N ALA A 334 -16.44 16.79 -2.65
CA ALA A 334 -15.79 18.08 -2.44
C ALA A 334 -16.80 19.07 -1.85
N PRO A 335 -16.45 19.82 -0.78
CA PRO A 335 -17.22 20.98 -0.36
C PRO A 335 -17.42 21.95 -1.54
N SER A 336 -18.59 22.61 -1.62
CA SER A 336 -18.89 23.53 -2.73
C SER A 336 -17.95 24.73 -2.80
N ASP A 337 -17.31 25.09 -1.69
CA ASP A 337 -16.35 26.18 -1.54
C ASP A 337 -14.89 25.72 -1.68
N LEU A 338 -14.63 24.44 -1.98
CA LEU A 338 -13.28 23.89 -2.00
C LEU A 338 -12.38 24.62 -3.01
N THR A 339 -12.89 24.97 -4.19
CA THR A 339 -12.13 25.72 -5.20
C THR A 339 -11.66 27.06 -4.67
N ASP A 340 -12.55 27.82 -4.02
CA ASP A 340 -12.22 29.13 -3.47
C ASP A 340 -11.16 29.00 -2.37
N ARG A 341 -11.30 27.98 -1.51
CA ARG A 341 -10.34 27.70 -0.44
C ARG A 341 -8.97 27.31 -0.98
N LEU A 342 -8.91 26.45 -2.00
CA LEU A 342 -7.66 26.03 -2.65
C LEU A 342 -6.97 27.20 -3.37
N THR A 343 -7.73 27.98 -4.17
CA THR A 343 -7.17 29.12 -4.91
C THR A 343 -6.70 30.24 -3.99
N ALA A 344 -7.35 30.43 -2.85
CA ALA A 344 -6.92 31.36 -1.79
C ALA A 344 -5.62 30.92 -1.08
N LEU A 345 -5.10 29.72 -1.34
CA LEU A 345 -3.80 29.29 -0.83
C LEU A 345 -2.62 29.79 -1.70
N ILE A 346 -2.86 30.14 -2.96
CA ILE A 346 -1.80 30.53 -3.90
C ILE A 346 -1.02 31.74 -3.39
N GLY A 347 0.30 31.61 -3.38
CA GLY A 347 1.24 32.59 -2.85
C GLY A 347 1.48 32.48 -1.34
N LYS A 348 0.77 31.60 -0.61
CA LYS A 348 0.98 31.40 0.84
C LYS A 348 2.05 30.35 1.13
N PRO A 349 2.91 30.56 2.14
CA PRO A 349 3.88 29.56 2.56
C PRO A 349 3.20 28.39 3.26
N THR A 350 3.85 27.23 3.30
CA THR A 350 3.37 26.04 4.04
C THR A 350 3.23 26.25 5.55
N THR A 351 3.82 27.31 6.10
CA THR A 351 3.67 27.72 7.49
C THR A 351 2.40 28.56 7.74
N ASP A 352 1.69 28.96 6.69
CA ASP A 352 0.44 29.71 6.82
C ASP A 352 -0.66 28.83 7.44
N ALA A 353 -1.43 29.42 8.36
CA ALA A 353 -2.47 28.71 9.09
C ALA A 353 -3.57 28.16 8.17
N ALA A 354 -3.91 28.85 7.08
CA ALA A 354 -4.91 28.39 6.12
C ALA A 354 -4.43 27.16 5.35
N VAL A 355 -3.15 27.15 4.93
CA VAL A 355 -2.54 25.99 4.25
C VAL A 355 -2.52 24.78 5.18
N ALA A 356 -2.08 24.95 6.43
CA ALA A 356 -2.03 23.87 7.41
C ALA A 356 -3.43 23.33 7.77
N THR A 357 -4.42 24.22 7.89
CA THR A 357 -5.81 23.84 8.22
C THR A 357 -6.46 23.06 7.10
N LEU A 358 -6.43 23.57 5.86
CA LEU A 358 -7.03 22.87 4.72
C LEU A 358 -6.33 21.54 4.45
N SER A 359 -4.99 21.50 4.56
CA SER A 359 -4.25 20.24 4.40
C SER A 359 -4.69 19.19 5.43
N ARG A 360 -4.86 19.58 6.69
CA ARG A 360 -5.32 18.65 7.75
C ARG A 360 -6.75 18.15 7.49
N GLU A 361 -7.66 19.04 7.10
CA GLU A 361 -9.04 18.70 6.80
C GLU A 361 -9.16 17.69 5.64
N LEU A 362 -8.34 17.87 4.60
CA LEU A 362 -8.32 17.01 3.43
C LEU A 362 -7.42 15.78 3.59
N GLY A 363 -6.73 15.61 4.73
CA GLY A 363 -5.76 14.53 4.93
C GLY A 363 -4.49 14.66 4.08
N LEU A 364 -4.20 15.85 3.56
CA LEU A 364 -3.03 16.11 2.72
C LEU A 364 -1.78 16.35 3.57
N ARG A 365 -0.67 15.75 3.12
CA ARG A 365 0.65 16.01 3.69
C ARG A 365 1.19 17.34 3.17
N LEU A 366 1.87 18.11 4.04
CA LEU A 366 2.66 19.25 3.57
C LEU A 366 3.96 18.77 2.89
N PRO A 367 4.43 19.47 1.85
CA PRO A 367 5.64 19.08 1.13
C PRO A 367 6.87 19.20 2.03
N LYS A 368 7.82 18.27 1.88
CA LYS A 368 9.13 18.31 2.57
C LYS A 368 10.27 18.73 1.64
N LYS A 369 10.05 18.60 0.35
CA LYS A 369 10.95 18.97 -0.75
C LYS A 369 10.12 19.63 -1.85
N HIS A 370 10.75 20.04 -2.94
CA HIS A 370 10.00 20.51 -4.11
C HIS A 370 9.18 19.32 -4.62
N GLU A 371 7.87 19.33 -4.40
CA GLU A 371 6.96 18.25 -4.78
C GLU A 371 5.51 18.72 -4.87
N ASP A 372 4.77 18.13 -5.79
CA ASP A 372 3.33 18.36 -5.93
C ASP A 372 2.61 17.45 -4.93
N VAL A 373 1.57 17.95 -4.27
CA VAL A 373 0.76 17.18 -3.32
C VAL A 373 -0.60 16.92 -3.96
N ALA A 374 -0.86 15.66 -4.32
CA ALA A 374 -2.08 15.23 -5.00
C ALA A 374 -3.17 14.76 -4.02
N ASP A 375 -4.42 15.00 -4.41
CA ASP A 375 -5.64 14.39 -3.88
C ASP A 375 -6.35 13.65 -5.04
N PRO A 376 -5.99 12.37 -5.29
CA PRO A 376 -6.56 11.60 -6.40
C PRO A 376 -8.07 11.40 -6.31
N GLU A 377 -8.61 11.28 -5.11
CA GLU A 377 -10.04 11.04 -4.87
C GLU A 377 -10.91 12.27 -5.17
N ARG A 378 -10.34 13.48 -5.01
CA ARG A 378 -11.03 14.74 -5.30
C ARG A 378 -10.65 15.35 -6.64
N GLY A 379 -9.62 14.84 -7.33
CA GLY A 379 -9.30 15.27 -8.70
C GLY A 379 -8.42 16.50 -8.81
N PHE A 380 -7.50 16.74 -7.88
CA PHE A 380 -6.60 17.90 -7.96
C PHE A 380 -5.21 17.63 -7.36
N TRP A 381 -4.24 18.50 -7.64
CA TRP A 381 -3.00 18.60 -6.85
C TRP A 381 -2.58 20.05 -6.61
N ILE A 382 -1.74 20.24 -5.60
CA ILE A 382 -1.16 21.53 -5.21
C ILE A 382 0.31 21.54 -5.65
N ASP A 383 0.69 22.47 -6.54
CA ASP A 383 2.08 22.73 -6.94
C ASP A 383 2.74 23.59 -5.86
N TYR A 384 3.82 23.08 -5.27
CA TYR A 384 4.64 23.82 -4.32
C TYR A 384 6.01 24.09 -4.91
N HIS A 385 6.44 25.35 -4.83
CA HIS A 385 7.80 25.73 -5.16
C HIS A 385 8.57 26.09 -3.89
N LYS A 386 9.89 25.89 -3.92
CA LYS A 386 10.77 26.27 -2.83
C LYS A 386 11.12 27.75 -2.96
N GLN A 387 10.87 28.55 -1.93
CA GLN A 387 11.26 29.95 -1.94
C GLN A 387 12.79 30.08 -1.86
N SER A 388 13.38 30.79 -2.83
CA SER A 388 14.83 30.96 -2.96
C SER A 388 15.50 31.41 -1.65
N GLY A 389 16.67 30.85 -1.34
CA GLY A 389 17.39 31.14 -0.10
C GLY A 389 16.75 30.62 1.19
N THR A 390 15.60 29.95 1.15
CA THR A 390 14.90 29.45 2.35
C THR A 390 14.62 27.95 2.30
N LYS A 391 14.19 27.39 3.44
CA LYS A 391 13.62 26.03 3.53
C LYS A 391 12.09 26.04 3.44
N LYS A 392 11.48 27.17 3.10
CA LYS A 392 10.03 27.32 3.02
C LYS A 392 9.54 26.95 1.62
N PHE A 393 8.35 26.36 1.58
CA PHE A 393 7.63 26.08 0.35
C PHE A 393 6.44 27.00 0.28
N VAL A 394 6.11 27.46 -0.91
CA VAL A 394 4.98 28.36 -1.18
C VAL A 394 4.09 27.68 -2.21
N VAL A 395 2.78 27.76 -2.01
CA VAL A 395 1.81 27.26 -2.98
C VAL A 395 1.93 28.09 -4.25
N ARG A 396 2.41 27.47 -5.33
CA ARG A 396 2.56 28.10 -6.64
C ARG A 396 1.23 28.11 -7.40
N GLY A 397 0.46 27.04 -7.27
CA GLY A 397 -0.77 26.88 -8.02
C GLY A 397 -1.51 25.61 -7.66
N ILE A 398 -2.70 25.48 -8.25
CA ILE A 398 -3.59 24.33 -8.08
C ILE A 398 -3.93 23.81 -9.47
N THR A 399 -3.79 22.50 -9.66
CA THR A 399 -4.20 21.83 -10.90
C THR A 399 -5.42 20.98 -10.63
N PHE A 400 -6.48 21.21 -11.40
CA PHE A 400 -7.72 20.44 -11.40
C PHE A 400 -7.75 19.53 -12.62
N LEU A 401 -8.30 18.33 -12.44
CA LEU A 401 -8.16 17.25 -13.42
C LEU A 401 -9.50 16.60 -13.76
N PRO A 402 -9.66 16.17 -15.03
CA PRO A 402 -10.68 15.18 -15.38
C PRO A 402 -10.30 13.81 -14.84
N GLU A 403 -11.26 12.88 -14.87
CA GLU A 403 -11.01 11.49 -14.55
C GLU A 403 -9.95 10.91 -15.48
N GLY A 404 -9.03 10.13 -14.92
CA GLY A 404 -8.04 9.40 -15.71
C GLY A 404 -6.66 9.43 -15.08
N ARG A 405 -5.66 9.02 -15.86
CA ARG A 405 -4.27 9.01 -15.43
C ARG A 405 -3.61 10.35 -15.67
N HIS A 406 -2.84 10.82 -14.71
CA HIS A 406 -2.10 12.07 -14.84
C HIS A 406 -0.72 11.92 -14.21
N THR A 407 0.29 12.47 -14.87
CA THR A 407 1.66 12.49 -14.37
C THR A 407 1.82 13.66 -13.40
N VAL A 408 2.01 13.33 -12.13
CA VAL A 408 2.26 14.28 -11.05
C VAL A 408 3.75 14.36 -10.79
N ARG A 409 4.28 15.58 -10.69
CA ARG A 409 5.72 15.76 -10.47
C ARG A 409 6.12 15.08 -9.15
N PHE A 410 7.14 14.22 -9.21
CA PHE A 410 7.69 13.43 -8.09
C PHE A 410 6.79 12.34 -7.50
N ALA A 411 5.49 12.28 -7.84
CA ALA A 411 4.61 11.18 -7.47
C ALA A 411 4.40 10.16 -8.61
N GLY A 412 4.76 10.51 -9.84
CA GLY A 412 4.63 9.64 -11.01
C GLY A 412 3.21 9.67 -11.57
N GLU A 413 2.82 8.59 -12.24
CA GLU A 413 1.48 8.46 -12.80
C GLU A 413 0.48 8.06 -11.71
N LEU A 414 -0.60 8.83 -11.55
CA LEU A 414 -1.70 8.56 -10.61
C LEU A 414 -3.04 8.56 -11.34
N ARG A 415 -4.00 7.76 -10.86
CA ARG A 415 -5.40 7.79 -11.32
C ARG A 415 -6.21 8.77 -10.48
N PHE A 416 -6.77 9.79 -11.10
CA PHE A 416 -7.63 10.78 -10.48
C PHE A 416 -9.10 10.51 -10.79
N ALA A 417 -9.97 10.73 -9.81
CA ALA A 417 -11.38 11.01 -10.06
C ALA A 417 -11.51 12.40 -10.73
N ALA A 418 -12.59 12.63 -11.47
CA ALA A 418 -12.86 13.96 -12.01
C ALA A 418 -13.15 14.96 -10.88
N TYR A 419 -12.50 16.12 -10.90
CA TYR A 419 -12.81 17.23 -10.01
C TYR A 419 -14.30 17.58 -10.08
N ALA A 420 -14.95 17.75 -8.92
CA ALA A 420 -16.40 17.94 -8.82
C ALA A 420 -16.84 19.36 -8.54
N GLY A 421 -15.93 20.18 -8.01
CA GLY A 421 -16.21 21.57 -7.69
C GLY A 421 -16.28 22.46 -8.93
N PRO A 422 -16.79 23.69 -8.79
CA PRO A 422 -16.68 24.69 -9.84
C PRO A 422 -15.20 24.96 -10.16
N LEU A 423 -14.81 25.07 -11.42
CA LEU A 423 -13.42 25.44 -11.75
C LEU A 423 -13.25 26.98 -11.75
N PRO A 424 -12.01 27.47 -11.59
CA PRO A 424 -11.71 28.90 -11.71
C PRO A 424 -12.25 29.49 -13.03
N CYS A 425 -12.68 30.75 -12.97
CA CYS A 425 -13.17 31.50 -14.14
C CYS A 425 -14.39 30.88 -14.85
N GLY A 426 -15.14 29.97 -14.20
CA GLY A 426 -16.32 29.34 -14.80
C GLY A 426 -15.99 28.33 -15.91
N VAL A 427 -14.75 27.82 -15.92
CA VAL A 427 -14.33 26.72 -16.80
C VAL A 427 -15.11 25.45 -16.47
N ALA A 428 -15.43 24.66 -17.49
CA ALA A 428 -15.91 23.29 -17.34
C ALA A 428 -14.92 22.32 -18.01
N LEU A 429 -14.78 21.10 -17.49
CA LEU A 429 -13.81 20.13 -18.02
C LEU A 429 -14.13 19.63 -19.44
N ASP A 430 -15.35 19.88 -19.92
CA ASP A 430 -15.82 19.60 -21.28
C ASP A 430 -15.70 20.80 -22.23
N ASP A 431 -15.19 21.94 -21.75
CA ASP A 431 -14.93 23.10 -22.59
C ASP A 431 -13.89 22.77 -23.68
N THR A 432 -14.05 23.41 -24.83
CA THR A 432 -13.09 23.40 -25.94
C THR A 432 -12.32 24.72 -25.94
N LEU A 433 -11.18 24.79 -26.66
CA LEU A 433 -10.47 26.07 -26.83
C LEU A 433 -11.38 27.18 -27.39
N GLY A 434 -12.31 26.82 -28.29
CA GLY A 434 -13.30 27.74 -28.84
C GLY A 434 -14.28 28.27 -27.80
N SER A 435 -14.85 27.41 -26.96
CA SER A 435 -15.76 27.84 -25.89
C SER A 435 -15.03 28.65 -24.81
N LEU A 436 -13.78 28.30 -24.49
CA LEU A 436 -12.94 29.07 -23.57
C LEU A 436 -12.60 30.45 -24.13
N THR A 437 -12.26 30.56 -25.41
CA THR A 437 -11.98 31.85 -26.05
C THR A 437 -13.21 32.75 -26.04
N ALA A 438 -14.40 32.19 -26.23
CA ALA A 438 -15.66 32.93 -26.11
C ALA A 438 -15.96 33.39 -24.67
N LYS A 439 -15.62 32.56 -23.67
CA LYS A 439 -15.85 32.85 -22.24
C LYS A 439 -14.84 33.82 -21.64
N LEU A 440 -13.56 33.63 -21.95
CA LEU A 440 -12.42 34.28 -21.27
C LEU A 440 -11.72 35.33 -22.15
N GLY A 441 -12.09 35.42 -23.43
CA GLY A 441 -11.38 36.21 -24.42
C GLY A 441 -10.20 35.45 -25.03
N LYS A 442 -9.44 36.13 -25.90
CA LYS A 442 -8.26 35.55 -26.57
C LYS A 442 -7.18 35.20 -25.53
N PRO A 443 -6.59 33.98 -25.57
CA PRO A 443 -5.48 33.65 -24.69
C PRO A 443 -4.26 34.54 -24.96
N ALA A 444 -3.46 34.77 -23.93
CA ALA A 444 -2.18 35.47 -24.02
C ALA A 444 -1.15 34.65 -24.80
N ASP A 445 -1.21 33.32 -24.65
CA ASP A 445 -0.38 32.36 -25.40
C ASP A 445 -1.20 31.09 -25.68
N ALA A 446 -0.96 30.45 -26.83
CA ALA A 446 -1.64 29.21 -27.20
C ALA A 446 -0.85 28.41 -28.22
N GLU A 447 -0.69 27.12 -27.95
CA GLU A 447 -0.14 26.11 -28.85
C GLU A 447 -1.18 25.01 -29.11
N GLU A 448 -0.79 23.94 -29.81
CA GLU A 448 -1.70 22.84 -30.17
C GLU A 448 -2.28 22.13 -28.94
N ASP A 449 -1.50 22.02 -27.87
CA ASP A 449 -1.80 21.24 -26.67
C ASP A 449 -1.95 22.09 -25.40
N TYR A 450 -1.86 23.43 -25.48
CA TYR A 450 -2.16 24.31 -24.35
C TYR A 450 -2.67 25.70 -24.74
N ALA A 451 -3.34 26.36 -23.80
CA ALA A 451 -3.65 27.78 -23.87
C ALA A 451 -3.53 28.45 -22.50
N GLU A 452 -3.13 29.71 -22.51
CA GLU A 452 -2.85 30.50 -21.31
C GLU A 452 -3.60 31.84 -21.31
N TRP A 453 -4.20 32.18 -20.17
CA TRP A 453 -4.78 33.50 -19.90
C TRP A 453 -4.09 34.15 -18.70
N VAL A 454 -3.78 35.44 -18.82
CA VAL A 454 -3.16 36.24 -17.76
C VAL A 454 -4.21 37.18 -17.17
N PHE A 455 -4.31 37.19 -15.85
CA PHE A 455 -5.24 38.00 -15.07
C PHE A 455 -4.44 38.98 -14.21
N ASP A 456 -4.10 40.13 -14.80
CA ASP A 456 -3.16 41.10 -14.20
C ASP A 456 -3.66 41.68 -12.88
N LYS A 457 -4.97 41.92 -12.74
CA LYS A 457 -5.54 42.50 -11.50
C LYS A 457 -5.39 41.54 -10.32
N GLU A 458 -5.56 40.26 -10.59
CA GLU A 458 -5.49 39.17 -9.62
C GLU A 458 -4.04 38.68 -9.42
N GLN A 459 -3.11 39.07 -10.30
CA GLN A 459 -1.76 38.52 -10.38
C GLN A 459 -1.82 37.00 -10.48
N ARG A 460 -2.61 36.49 -11.45
CA ARG A 460 -2.86 35.07 -11.67
C ARG A 460 -2.73 34.71 -13.15
N ARG A 461 -2.48 33.42 -13.39
CA ARG A 461 -2.46 32.83 -14.72
C ARG A 461 -3.32 31.56 -14.72
N LEU A 462 -4.13 31.40 -15.76
CA LEU A 462 -4.86 30.17 -16.05
C LEU A 462 -4.13 29.47 -17.20
N LEU A 463 -3.64 28.27 -16.95
CA LEU A 463 -3.03 27.42 -17.96
C LEU A 463 -3.90 26.18 -18.14
N ILE A 464 -4.36 25.92 -19.36
CA ILE A 464 -5.18 24.76 -19.69
C ILE A 464 -4.43 23.92 -20.71
N TRP A 465 -4.25 22.65 -20.40
CA TRP A 465 -3.67 21.66 -21.32
C TRP A 465 -4.77 20.88 -22.02
N PHE A 466 -4.56 20.55 -23.29
CA PHE A 466 -5.48 19.79 -24.11
C PHE A 466 -4.82 18.50 -24.62
N GLU A 467 -5.62 17.46 -24.74
CA GLU A 467 -5.24 16.23 -25.43
C GLU A 467 -6.38 15.86 -26.38
N GLN A 468 -6.08 15.80 -27.69
CA GLN A 468 -7.08 15.53 -28.73
C GLN A 468 -8.31 16.47 -28.64
N GLY A 469 -8.08 17.75 -28.37
CA GLY A 469 -9.10 18.78 -28.27
C GLY A 469 -9.95 18.76 -26.99
N LYS A 470 -9.64 17.88 -26.03
CA LYS A 470 -10.29 17.82 -24.71
C LYS A 470 -9.38 18.35 -23.63
N ILE A 471 -9.93 19.02 -22.62
CA ILE A 471 -9.14 19.49 -21.48
C ILE A 471 -8.53 18.29 -20.75
N ARG A 472 -7.22 18.35 -20.59
CA ARG A 472 -6.43 17.39 -19.84
C ARG A 472 -6.13 17.86 -18.42
N SER A 473 -5.95 19.17 -18.23
CA SER A 473 -5.77 19.76 -16.92
C SER A 473 -6.09 21.25 -16.94
N VAL A 474 -6.50 21.78 -15.79
CA VAL A 474 -6.78 23.21 -15.57
C VAL A 474 -5.92 23.69 -14.41
N CYS A 475 -4.92 24.51 -14.68
CA CYS A 475 -3.94 24.99 -13.72
C CYS A 475 -4.21 26.47 -13.40
N TRP A 476 -4.48 26.79 -12.13
CA TRP A 476 -4.56 28.15 -11.63
C TRP A 476 -3.30 28.49 -10.86
N LEU A 477 -2.50 29.42 -11.40
CA LEU A 477 -1.12 29.67 -10.98
C LEU A 477 -0.95 31.11 -10.48
N ASP A 478 0.05 31.32 -9.61
CA ASP A 478 0.59 32.64 -9.30
C ASP A 478 1.13 33.30 -10.59
N GLY A 479 0.74 34.54 -10.85
CA GLY A 479 1.14 35.28 -12.06
C GLY A 479 2.54 35.87 -11.98
N ARG A 480 3.14 35.90 -10.78
CA ARG A 480 4.49 36.45 -10.59
C ARG A 480 5.55 35.53 -11.22
N PRO A 481 6.62 36.08 -11.81
CA PRO A 481 7.77 35.30 -12.25
C PRO A 481 8.33 34.46 -11.10
N ILE A 482 8.84 33.27 -11.41
CA ILE A 482 9.54 32.46 -10.42
C ILE A 482 10.96 33.02 -10.31
N ASP A 483 11.29 33.57 -9.15
CA ASP A 483 12.64 34.03 -8.79
C ASP A 483 13.62 32.87 -8.51
#